data_AF-A0A923MYA2-F1
#
_entry.id   AF-A0A923MYA2-F1
#
_cell.length_a   1.000
_cell.length_b   1.000
_cell.length_c   1.000
_cell.angle_alpha   90.00
_cell.angle_beta   90.00
_cell.angle_gamma   90.00
#
_symmetry.space_group_name_H-M   'P 1'
#
loop_
_entity.id
_entity.type
_entity.pdbx_description
1 polymer ?
#
loop_
_entity_poly.entity_id
_entity_poly.type
_entity_poly.pdbx_seq_one_letter_code
_entity_poly.pdbx_strand_id
1 'polypeptide(L)'
;MRKIHIAILGISFLLVTSCKEEVEKPKVIYDSTAKGKQTTIVDSTQVSLADLPIQMEGTDYLIHPVGDLRVYERGSRSSRYGSSSVIDLSFTISNYGDNEITGYLQNLKFQKTDSDSIHTLTDKPALILTATYLQAVSDRTKKQIMVYTMYDVDTNRDGKLDTSDIKSLYLSDISGKGFTKISADYQELIDWNLIESKSRLYFRTVEDTNKNGRFDKNDVVHYNYVNLANGEWKVATYQPI
;
A
#
# COMPACT_ATOMS: atom_id res chain seq x y z
N MET A 1 24.86 -39.79 64.40
CA MET A 1 23.99 -38.95 65.25
C MET A 1 23.95 -37.55 64.63
N ARG A 2 22.88 -37.18 63.91
CA ARG A 2 21.88 -36.15 64.30
C ARG A 2 22.57 -34.82 64.68
N LYS A 3 22.37 -33.67 64.01
CA LYS A 3 21.12 -33.06 63.55
C LYS A 3 21.36 -32.06 62.41
N ILE A 4 20.43 -32.06 61.45
CA ILE A 4 20.19 -31.05 60.42
C ILE A 4 19.29 -29.98 61.06
N HIS A 5 19.66 -28.69 60.99
CA HIS A 5 18.74 -27.57 61.15
C HIS A 5 19.11 -26.39 60.22
N ILE A 6 18.27 -26.23 59.18
CA ILE A 6 17.58 -24.99 58.77
C ILE A 6 18.44 -23.73 58.53
N ALA A 7 18.59 -23.40 57.25
CA ALA A 7 18.42 -22.03 56.76
C ALA A 7 17.91 -22.09 55.30
N ILE A 8 16.59 -22.26 55.17
CA ILE A 8 15.85 -21.97 53.93
C ILE A 8 15.63 -20.46 53.93
N LEU A 9 16.43 -19.71 53.18
CA LEU A 9 16.08 -18.34 52.78
C LEU A 9 16.91 -17.94 51.57
N GLY A 10 16.25 -17.72 50.44
CA GLY A 10 16.88 -17.31 49.18
C GLY A 10 16.15 -17.79 47.94
N ILE A 11 14.82 -17.93 48.03
CA ILE A 11 13.94 -18.12 46.89
C ILE A 11 13.98 -16.87 46.01
N SER A 12 14.15 -17.10 44.71
CA SER A 12 13.64 -16.27 43.62
C SER A 12 14.14 -14.83 43.57
N PHE A 13 15.32 -14.64 42.98
CA PHE A 13 15.55 -13.42 42.23
C PHE A 13 14.65 -13.51 40.98
N LEU A 14 13.44 -12.97 41.14
CA LEU A 14 12.47 -12.77 40.07
C LEU A 14 13.20 -12.15 38.88
N LEU A 15 13.26 -12.91 37.80
CA LEU A 15 13.44 -12.43 36.44
C LEU A 15 12.32 -11.40 36.20
N VAL A 16 12.61 -10.13 36.46
CA VAL A 16 11.76 -9.03 36.02
C VAL A 16 11.97 -8.92 34.53
N THR A 17 11.30 -9.79 33.77
CA THR A 17 11.08 -9.61 32.35
C THR A 17 10.21 -8.37 32.21
N SER A 18 10.85 -7.21 32.13
CA SER A 18 10.22 -5.99 31.64
C SER A 18 9.99 -6.19 30.14
N CYS A 19 8.95 -6.96 29.82
CA CYS A 19 8.27 -6.84 28.54
C CYS A 19 7.66 -5.44 28.56
N LYS A 20 8.40 -4.46 28.03
CA LYS A 20 7.77 -3.24 27.54
C LYS A 20 6.81 -3.72 26.45
N GLU A 21 5.50 -3.65 26.71
CA GLU A 21 4.53 -3.63 25.63
C GLU A 21 4.96 -2.50 24.70
N GLU A 22 5.46 -2.86 23.52
CA GLU A 22 5.62 -1.90 22.44
C GLU A 22 4.22 -1.39 22.13
N VAL A 23 3.90 -0.19 22.61
CA VAL A 23 2.67 0.50 22.26
C VAL A 23 2.75 0.72 20.75
N GLU A 24 2.03 -0.09 19.97
CA GLU A 24 2.00 0.09 18.52
C GLU A 24 1.60 1.54 18.22
N LYS A 25 2.40 2.19 17.37
CA LYS A 25 2.16 3.57 16.97
C LYS A 25 0.79 3.67 16.29
N PRO A 26 0.05 4.77 16.51
CA PRO A 26 -1.24 4.95 15.87
C PRO A 26 -1.06 5.01 14.35
N LYS A 27 -1.95 4.35 13.63
CA LYS A 27 -2.03 4.38 12.18
C LYS A 27 -2.66 5.69 11.67
N VAL A 28 -3.46 6.34 12.51
CA VAL A 28 -4.21 7.55 12.19
C VAL A 28 -4.15 8.56 13.33
N ILE A 29 -3.95 9.83 13.01
CA ILE A 29 -4.03 10.95 13.97
C ILE A 29 -5.15 11.91 13.58
N TYR A 30 -6.16 12.01 14.45
CA TYR A 30 -7.38 12.83 14.25
C TYR A 30 -7.24 14.30 14.70
N ASP A 31 -6.27 14.65 15.56
CA ASP A 31 -6.18 15.99 16.14
C ASP A 31 -5.77 17.08 15.14
N SER A 32 -6.46 18.23 15.20
CA SER A 32 -6.19 19.43 14.39
C SER A 32 -5.19 20.41 15.02
N THR A 33 -4.65 20.10 16.21
CA THR A 33 -3.80 21.01 17.01
C THR A 33 -2.30 20.79 16.85
N ALA A 34 -1.87 19.71 16.20
CA ALA A 34 -0.49 19.59 15.73
C ALA A 34 -0.39 20.30 14.37
N LYS A 35 0.19 21.51 14.36
CA LYS A 35 0.60 22.19 13.12
C LYS A 35 1.31 21.17 12.23
N GLY A 36 0.65 20.79 11.14
CA GLY A 36 1.17 19.84 10.18
C GLY A 36 2.55 20.31 9.76
N LYS A 37 3.57 19.48 10.00
CA LYS A 37 4.78 19.59 9.21
C LYS A 37 4.35 19.30 7.79
N GLN A 38 4.32 20.37 7.00
CA GLN A 38 4.25 20.31 5.56
C GLN A 38 5.28 19.26 5.10
N THR A 39 4.82 18.31 4.29
CA THR A 39 5.59 17.21 3.73
C THR A 39 6.90 17.76 3.16
N THR A 40 7.94 17.62 3.97
CA THR A 40 9.33 17.93 3.68
C THR A 40 10.02 16.77 4.38
N ILE A 41 10.47 15.77 3.64
CA ILE A 41 11.69 15.84 2.84
C ILE A 41 11.54 14.79 1.73
N VAL A 42 11.48 15.23 0.46
CA VAL A 42 12.03 14.39 -0.62
C VAL A 42 13.51 14.34 -0.29
N ASP A 43 13.96 13.22 0.27
CA ASP A 43 15.37 13.01 0.52
C ASP A 43 16.04 13.12 -0.85
N SER A 44 16.81 14.19 -1.07
CA SER A 44 17.38 14.54 -2.38
C SER A 44 18.39 13.50 -2.89
N THR A 45 18.53 12.39 -2.17
CA THR A 45 19.32 11.21 -2.46
C THR A 45 18.52 10.10 -3.14
N GLN A 46 17.18 10.17 -3.16
CA GLN A 46 16.33 9.18 -3.82
C GLN A 46 16.32 9.41 -5.33
N VAL A 47 16.95 8.48 -6.06
CA VAL A 47 16.96 8.48 -7.52
C VAL A 47 15.74 7.69 -8.00
N SER A 48 14.79 8.37 -8.64
CA SER A 48 13.66 7.70 -9.28
C SER A 48 14.08 7.00 -10.57
N LEU A 49 13.57 5.79 -10.76
CA LEU A 49 13.80 4.94 -11.92
C LEU A 49 12.46 4.43 -12.46
N ALA A 50 12.38 4.22 -13.76
CA ALA A 50 11.25 3.56 -14.40
C ALA A 50 11.66 2.18 -14.94
N ASP A 51 10.78 1.20 -14.80
CA ASP A 51 10.90 -0.06 -15.52
C ASP A 51 10.55 0.12 -17.01
N LEU A 52 10.88 -0.89 -17.82
CA LEU A 52 10.41 -0.97 -19.20
C LEU A 52 8.86 -0.97 -19.25
N PRO A 53 8.27 -0.43 -20.34
CA PRO A 53 6.81 -0.37 -20.46
C PRO A 53 6.18 -1.75 -20.52
N ILE A 54 5.00 -1.85 -19.91
CA ILE A 54 4.11 -2.99 -19.96
C ILE A 54 2.85 -2.57 -20.72
N GLN A 55 2.32 -3.46 -21.55
CA GLN A 55 1.05 -3.25 -22.23
C GLN A 55 0.06 -4.32 -21.79
N MET A 56 -1.11 -3.87 -21.32
CA MET A 56 -2.22 -4.77 -20.99
C MET A 56 -2.89 -5.27 -22.27
N GLU A 57 -3.34 -6.53 -22.28
CA GLU A 57 -3.92 -7.11 -23.48
C GLU A 57 -5.19 -6.36 -23.93
N GLY A 58 -5.28 -6.10 -25.23
CA GLY A 58 -6.43 -5.42 -25.84
C GLY A 58 -6.50 -3.92 -25.58
N THR A 59 -5.40 -3.29 -25.14
CA THR A 59 -5.32 -1.84 -24.89
C THR A 59 -4.30 -1.16 -25.81
N ASP A 60 -4.44 0.14 -26.01
CA ASP A 60 -3.55 0.99 -26.79
C ASP A 60 -2.66 1.89 -25.90
N TYR A 61 -2.38 1.42 -24.68
CA TYR A 61 -1.57 2.15 -23.69
C TYR A 61 -0.41 1.32 -23.16
N LEU A 62 0.76 1.94 -23.17
CA LEU A 62 1.95 1.50 -22.45
C LEU A 62 1.94 2.12 -21.05
N ILE A 63 2.18 1.29 -20.04
CA ILE A 63 2.28 1.67 -18.64
C ILE A 63 3.74 1.53 -18.23
N HIS A 64 4.31 2.61 -17.70
CA HIS A 64 5.70 2.67 -17.22
C HIS A 64 5.68 2.76 -15.68
N PRO A 65 6.00 1.68 -14.95
CA PRO A 65 6.11 1.70 -13.50
C PRO A 65 7.28 2.58 -13.04
N VAL A 66 7.06 3.46 -12.07
CA VAL A 66 8.08 4.38 -11.54
C VAL A 66 8.23 4.19 -10.05
N GLY A 67 9.46 4.06 -9.56
CA GLY A 67 9.77 3.91 -8.13
C GLY A 67 11.20 4.33 -7.82
N ASP A 68 11.60 4.20 -6.57
CA ASP A 68 12.94 4.61 -6.13
C ASP A 68 13.96 3.49 -6.29
N LEU A 69 15.18 3.86 -6.70
CA LEU A 69 16.30 2.95 -6.78
C LEU A 69 16.67 2.44 -5.38
N ARG A 70 16.64 1.12 -5.19
CA ARG A 70 16.95 0.49 -3.90
C ARG A 70 18.43 0.10 -3.86
N VAL A 71 19.18 0.81 -3.01
CA VAL A 71 20.58 0.48 -2.69
C VAL A 71 20.60 -0.35 -1.42
N TYR A 72 21.05 -1.61 -1.51
CA TYR A 72 21.24 -2.44 -0.31
C TYR A 72 22.69 -2.32 0.17
N GLU A 73 22.89 -1.71 1.33
CA GLU A 73 24.19 -1.70 1.98
C GLU A 73 24.35 -3.01 2.78
N ARG A 74 25.22 -3.92 2.32
CA ARG A 74 25.44 -5.20 3.02
C ARG A 74 26.21 -4.93 4.32
N GLY A 75 25.56 -5.14 5.46
CA GLY A 75 26.21 -5.14 6.77
C GLY A 75 27.38 -6.12 6.82
N SER A 76 28.49 -5.65 7.39
CA SER A 76 29.84 -6.25 7.39
C SER A 76 29.99 -7.65 8.03
N ARG A 77 29.32 -8.70 7.54
CA ARG A 77 29.49 -10.08 8.03
C ARG A 77 29.27 -11.17 6.95
N SER A 78 30.09 -11.19 5.91
CA SER A 78 30.55 -12.44 5.23
C SER A 78 31.30 -12.15 3.93
N SER A 79 32.59 -11.84 3.99
CA SER A 79 33.48 -11.91 2.83
C SER A 79 34.67 -12.81 3.17
N ARG A 80 34.42 -14.12 3.21
CA ARG A 80 35.51 -15.09 3.00
C ARG A 80 35.79 -15.12 1.50
N TYR A 81 36.96 -14.60 1.16
CA TYR A 81 37.72 -14.87 -0.06
C TYR A 81 37.16 -14.33 -1.39
N GLY A 82 37.74 -13.24 -1.88
CA GLY A 82 38.02 -13.05 -3.31
C GLY A 82 36.84 -12.73 -4.25
N SER A 83 36.04 -11.70 -3.98
CA SER A 83 35.23 -11.06 -5.02
C SER A 83 35.14 -9.56 -4.76
N SER A 84 35.20 -8.77 -5.82
CA SER A 84 35.09 -7.31 -5.84
C SER A 84 33.93 -6.81 -4.96
N SER A 85 34.11 -5.63 -4.36
CA SER A 85 33.06 -4.89 -3.66
C SER A 85 31.97 -4.47 -4.64
N VAL A 86 31.10 -5.41 -5.02
CA VAL A 86 29.93 -5.14 -5.85
C VAL A 86 28.84 -4.63 -4.92
N ILE A 87 28.45 -3.37 -5.09
CA ILE A 87 27.24 -2.81 -4.53
C ILE A 87 26.08 -3.60 -5.16
N ASP A 88 25.31 -4.32 -4.35
CA ASP A 88 24.12 -5.05 -4.81
C ASP A 88 22.99 -4.03 -5.06
N LEU A 89 23.02 -3.42 -6.25
CA LEU A 89 22.04 -2.45 -6.71
C LEU A 89 20.90 -3.18 -7.42
N SER A 90 19.66 -3.01 -6.93
CA SER A 90 18.48 -3.58 -7.60
C SER A 90 17.82 -2.52 -8.47
N PHE A 91 17.75 -2.78 -9.78
CA PHE A 91 17.12 -1.91 -10.77
C PHE A 91 15.68 -2.31 -11.10
N THR A 92 15.18 -3.42 -10.56
CA THR A 92 13.81 -3.89 -10.78
C THR A 92 12.86 -3.10 -9.88
N ILE A 93 11.92 -2.38 -10.48
CA ILE A 93 10.98 -1.53 -9.75
C ILE A 93 9.66 -2.25 -9.45
N SER A 94 9.21 -3.08 -10.37
CA SER A 94 7.90 -3.72 -10.34
C SER A 94 7.97 -5.20 -10.74
N ASN A 95 6.92 -5.93 -10.42
CA ASN A 95 6.64 -7.25 -10.95
C ASN A 95 5.30 -7.22 -11.69
N TYR A 96 5.20 -7.99 -12.77
CA TYR A 96 4.02 -8.06 -13.62
C TYR A 96 3.58 -9.51 -13.83
N GLY A 97 2.30 -9.78 -13.59
CA GLY A 97 1.67 -11.08 -13.84
C GLY A 97 0.15 -10.96 -13.75
N ASP A 98 -0.57 -11.78 -14.54
CA ASP A 98 -2.05 -11.86 -14.52
C ASP A 98 -2.78 -10.51 -14.59
N ASN A 99 -2.34 -9.62 -15.50
CA ASN A 99 -2.87 -8.25 -15.65
C ASN A 99 -2.67 -7.34 -14.42
N GLU A 100 -1.78 -7.70 -13.51
CA GLU A 100 -1.46 -6.94 -12.31
C GLU A 100 0.00 -6.51 -12.29
N ILE A 101 0.22 -5.24 -11.98
CA ILE A 101 1.53 -4.69 -11.66
C ILE A 101 1.60 -4.58 -10.14
N THR A 102 2.65 -5.13 -9.54
CA THR A 102 2.89 -5.07 -8.09
C THR A 102 4.24 -4.41 -7.80
N GLY A 103 4.34 -3.74 -6.65
CA GLY A 103 5.59 -3.11 -6.22
C GLY A 103 5.39 -2.14 -5.08
N TYR A 104 6.38 -1.25 -4.88
CA TYR A 104 6.28 -0.07 -4.02
C TYR A 104 6.50 1.14 -4.92
N LEU A 105 5.53 1.41 -5.79
CA LEU A 105 5.69 2.34 -6.90
C LEU A 105 5.33 3.75 -6.43
N GLN A 106 6.18 4.72 -6.77
CA GLN A 106 5.91 6.14 -6.50
C GLN A 106 4.94 6.74 -7.52
N ASN A 107 4.84 6.14 -8.71
CA ASN A 107 3.87 6.53 -9.73
C ASN A 107 3.73 5.47 -10.82
N LEU A 108 2.76 5.68 -11.71
CA LEU A 108 2.67 5.04 -13.01
C LEU A 108 2.59 6.13 -14.07
N LYS A 109 3.32 5.95 -15.17
CA LYS A 109 3.18 6.83 -16.34
C LYS A 109 2.53 6.11 -17.49
N PHE A 110 1.73 6.84 -18.26
CA PHE A 110 0.93 6.28 -19.34
C PHE A 110 1.30 6.94 -20.65
N GLN A 111 1.43 6.13 -21.68
CA GLN A 111 1.75 6.54 -23.03
C GLN A 111 0.83 5.82 -24.00
N LYS A 112 0.15 6.55 -24.88
CA LYS A 112 -0.64 5.91 -25.94
C LYS A 112 0.30 5.33 -27.00
N THR A 113 0.03 4.16 -27.55
CA THR A 113 0.97 3.44 -28.44
C THR A 113 1.31 4.18 -29.74
N ASP A 114 0.46 5.10 -30.17
CA ASP A 114 0.64 5.94 -31.36
C ASP A 114 1.16 7.35 -31.03
N SER A 115 1.62 7.59 -29.80
CA SER A 115 2.06 8.89 -29.31
C SER A 115 3.33 8.80 -28.48
N ASP A 116 4.18 9.83 -28.59
CA ASP A 116 5.34 10.02 -27.72
C ASP A 116 4.97 10.77 -26.42
N SER A 117 3.70 11.17 -26.26
CA SER A 117 3.24 11.88 -25.07
C SER A 117 3.07 10.92 -23.89
N ILE A 118 3.70 11.28 -22.77
CA ILE A 118 3.65 10.54 -21.52
C ILE A 118 3.05 11.45 -20.44
N HIS A 119 2.08 10.93 -19.67
CA HIS A 119 1.53 11.62 -18.50
C HIS A 119 1.55 10.75 -17.24
N THR A 120 1.56 11.40 -16.08
CA THR A 120 1.57 10.76 -14.76
C THR A 120 0.16 10.34 -14.33
N LEU A 121 0.05 9.31 -13.47
CA LEU A 121 -1.21 8.92 -12.85
C LEU A 121 -1.75 10.04 -11.95
N THR A 122 -0.86 10.63 -11.17
CA THR A 122 -1.15 11.66 -10.17
C THR A 122 0.08 12.53 -9.92
N ASP A 123 -0.16 13.79 -9.57
CA ASP A 123 0.89 14.72 -9.12
C ASP A 123 1.04 14.74 -7.59
N LYS A 124 0.18 14.00 -6.88
CA LYS A 124 0.24 13.84 -5.42
C LYS A 124 1.17 12.69 -5.06
N PRO A 125 1.81 12.73 -3.87
CA PRO A 125 2.52 11.57 -3.32
C PRO A 125 1.64 10.32 -3.31
N ALA A 126 2.23 9.18 -3.66
CA ALA A 126 1.54 7.92 -3.82
C ALA A 126 2.53 6.79 -3.56
N LEU A 127 2.13 5.79 -2.77
CA LEU A 127 2.84 4.51 -2.68
C LEU A 127 1.92 3.40 -3.17
N ILE A 128 2.01 3.08 -4.45
CA ILE A 128 1.14 2.12 -5.15
C ILE A 128 1.67 0.71 -4.91
N LEU A 129 0.83 -0.14 -4.33
CA LEU A 129 1.14 -1.55 -4.07
C LEU A 129 0.76 -2.43 -5.24
N THR A 130 -0.45 -2.22 -5.76
CA THR A 130 -0.99 -2.97 -6.90
C THR A 130 -1.69 -2.05 -7.88
N ALA A 131 -1.61 -2.39 -9.16
CA ALA A 131 -2.37 -1.82 -10.25
C ALA A 131 -2.89 -2.96 -11.14
N THR A 132 -4.16 -3.30 -11.01
CA THR A 132 -4.80 -4.47 -11.63
C THR A 132 -5.71 -4.04 -12.76
N TYR A 133 -5.47 -4.53 -13.98
CA TYR A 133 -6.34 -4.33 -15.13
C TYR A 133 -7.47 -5.37 -15.13
N LEU A 134 -8.71 -4.90 -15.17
CA LEU A 134 -9.90 -5.76 -15.12
C LEU A 134 -10.27 -6.27 -16.53
N GLN A 135 -9.45 -7.16 -17.10
CA GLN A 135 -9.66 -7.72 -18.44
C GLN A 135 -11.08 -8.30 -18.63
N ALA A 136 -11.57 -9.11 -17.69
CA ALA A 136 -12.91 -9.70 -17.75
C ALA A 136 -14.07 -8.67 -17.73
N VAL A 137 -13.83 -7.46 -17.21
CA VAL A 137 -14.80 -6.35 -17.29
C VAL A 137 -14.71 -5.67 -18.64
N SER A 138 -13.50 -5.47 -19.16
CA SER A 138 -13.24 -4.93 -20.48
C SER A 138 -13.87 -5.79 -21.58
N ASP A 139 -13.70 -7.12 -21.52
CA ASP A 139 -14.24 -8.02 -22.54
C ASP A 139 -15.77 -7.93 -22.67
N ARG A 140 -16.46 -7.81 -21.53
CA ARG A 140 -17.92 -7.76 -21.44
C ARG A 140 -18.51 -6.36 -21.71
N THR A 141 -17.86 -5.31 -21.21
CA THR A 141 -18.43 -3.95 -21.18
C THR A 141 -17.73 -2.96 -22.11
N LYS A 142 -16.59 -3.36 -22.67
CA LYS A 142 -15.66 -2.52 -23.44
C LYS A 142 -15.06 -1.34 -22.67
N LYS A 143 -15.17 -1.38 -21.33
CA LYS A 143 -14.55 -0.42 -20.43
C LYS A 143 -13.25 -0.99 -19.89
N GLN A 144 -12.14 -0.37 -20.24
CA GLN A 144 -10.82 -0.74 -19.78
C GLN A 144 -10.56 -0.01 -18.45
N ILE A 145 -10.70 -0.74 -17.34
CA ILE A 145 -10.65 -0.19 -15.98
C ILE A 145 -9.46 -0.76 -15.23
N MET A 146 -8.74 0.11 -14.53
CA MET A 146 -7.68 -0.22 -13.59
C MET A 146 -8.17 -0.09 -12.14
N VAL A 147 -7.71 -0.97 -11.26
CA VAL A 147 -7.91 -0.91 -9.81
C VAL A 147 -6.56 -0.72 -9.13
N TYR A 148 -6.47 0.19 -8.17
CA TYR A 148 -5.23 0.44 -7.44
C TYR A 148 -5.41 0.27 -5.94
N THR A 149 -4.48 -0.43 -5.31
CA THR A 149 -4.32 -0.44 -3.86
C THR A 149 -3.06 0.33 -3.50
N MET A 150 -3.18 1.35 -2.65
CA MET A 150 -2.06 2.28 -2.39
C MET A 150 -2.21 3.04 -1.07
N TYR A 151 -1.13 3.70 -0.65
CA TYR A 151 -1.14 4.75 0.38
C TYR A 151 -1.05 6.11 -0.32
N ASP A 152 -1.92 7.06 0.06
CA ASP A 152 -2.06 8.37 -0.59
C ASP A 152 -1.84 9.56 0.36
N VAL A 153 -1.88 9.33 1.67
CA VAL A 153 -1.77 10.37 2.70
C VAL A 153 -0.97 9.82 3.89
N ASP A 154 -0.05 10.62 4.42
CA ASP A 154 0.63 10.39 5.70
C ASP A 154 -0.38 10.60 6.85
N THR A 155 -1.09 9.53 7.20
CA THR A 155 -2.21 9.56 8.16
C THR A 155 -1.75 9.53 9.60
N ASN A 156 -0.55 8.99 9.86
CA ASN A 156 0.06 9.00 11.18
C ASN A 156 0.98 10.23 11.42
N ARG A 157 1.18 11.06 10.40
CA ARG A 157 1.94 12.32 10.41
C ARG A 157 3.39 12.15 10.83
N ASP A 158 4.00 11.02 10.51
CA ASP A 158 5.40 10.76 10.83
C ASP A 158 6.38 11.33 9.78
N GLY A 159 5.83 11.92 8.70
CA GLY A 159 6.56 12.53 7.60
C GLY A 159 6.91 11.58 6.47
N LYS A 160 6.43 10.33 6.52
CA LYS A 160 6.63 9.32 5.48
C LYS A 160 5.27 8.87 4.93
N LEU A 161 5.30 8.35 3.71
CA LEU A 161 4.15 7.67 3.12
C LEU A 161 4.52 6.20 2.96
N ASP A 162 4.02 5.36 3.85
CA ASP A 162 4.38 3.94 3.89
C ASP A 162 3.26 3.02 4.40
N THR A 163 3.58 1.76 4.69
CA THR A 163 2.61 0.76 5.12
C THR A 163 1.96 1.02 6.49
N SER A 164 2.49 2.00 7.23
CA SER A 164 1.94 2.48 8.49
C SER A 164 0.85 3.55 8.30
N ASP A 165 0.46 3.85 7.06
CA ASP A 165 -0.65 4.72 6.72
C ASP A 165 -1.91 3.97 6.30
N ILE A 166 -3.02 4.69 6.15
CA ILE A 166 -4.29 4.12 5.66
C ILE A 166 -4.14 3.68 4.20
N LYS A 167 -4.45 2.39 3.99
CA LYS A 167 -4.52 1.80 2.66
C LYS A 167 -5.83 2.17 1.98
N SER A 168 -5.74 2.66 0.76
CA SER A 168 -6.85 3.17 -0.04
C SER A 168 -7.06 2.35 -1.31
N LEU A 169 -8.28 2.44 -1.86
CA LEU A 169 -8.71 1.82 -3.11
C LEU A 169 -9.10 2.88 -4.13
N TYR A 170 -8.53 2.81 -5.33
CA TYR A 170 -8.77 3.73 -6.43
C TYR A 170 -9.15 3.00 -7.72
N LEU A 171 -9.79 3.73 -8.63
CA LEU A 171 -10.08 3.31 -9.99
C LEU A 171 -9.58 4.35 -11.00
N SER A 172 -9.26 3.93 -12.21
CA SER A 172 -9.04 4.80 -13.38
C SER A 172 -9.40 4.04 -14.67
N ASP A 173 -9.41 4.75 -15.80
CA ASP A 173 -9.35 4.09 -17.10
C ASP A 173 -7.93 3.58 -17.40
N ILE A 174 -7.75 2.79 -18.46
CA ILE A 174 -6.42 2.26 -18.82
C ILE A 174 -5.37 3.35 -19.10
N SER A 175 -5.80 4.55 -19.47
CA SER A 175 -4.89 5.67 -19.68
C SER A 175 -4.47 6.32 -18.36
N GLY A 176 -4.96 5.86 -17.20
CA GLY A 176 -4.75 6.48 -15.90
C GLY A 176 -5.64 7.71 -15.66
N LYS A 177 -6.50 8.09 -16.62
CA LYS A 177 -7.42 9.22 -16.47
C LYS A 177 -8.64 8.80 -15.66
N GLY A 178 -9.30 9.81 -15.08
CA GLY A 178 -10.42 9.58 -14.17
C GLY A 178 -9.98 8.94 -12.85
N PHE A 179 -8.72 9.09 -12.45
CA PHE A 179 -8.17 8.53 -11.21
C PHE A 179 -8.97 8.98 -9.98
N THR A 180 -9.77 8.06 -9.42
CA THR A 180 -10.82 8.34 -8.44
C THR A 180 -10.68 7.41 -7.25
N LYS A 181 -10.60 8.00 -6.04
CA LYS A 181 -10.65 7.26 -4.77
C LYS A 181 -12.06 6.72 -4.55
N ILE A 182 -12.18 5.43 -4.24
CA ILE A 182 -13.48 4.81 -3.93
C ILE A 182 -13.59 4.32 -2.48
N SER A 183 -12.48 4.14 -1.76
CA SER A 183 -12.51 3.97 -0.30
C SER A 183 -12.72 5.33 0.38
N ALA A 184 -13.51 5.37 1.45
CA ALA A 184 -13.71 6.59 2.21
C ALA A 184 -12.44 7.03 2.95
N ASP A 185 -12.29 8.33 3.18
CA ASP A 185 -11.20 8.84 4.01
C ASP A 185 -11.33 8.33 5.45
N TYR A 186 -10.19 8.14 6.10
CA TYR A 186 -10.10 7.58 7.46
C TYR A 186 -10.63 6.15 7.62
N GLN A 187 -10.84 5.42 6.51
CA GLN A 187 -11.17 4.01 6.54
C GLN A 187 -10.11 3.18 5.81
N GLU A 188 -9.55 2.17 6.48
CA GLU A 188 -8.56 1.29 5.86
C GLU A 188 -9.23 0.23 4.99
N LEU A 189 -8.74 0.09 3.75
CA LEU A 189 -9.08 -1.03 2.89
C LEU A 189 -8.60 -2.36 3.50
N ILE A 190 -9.55 -3.23 3.79
CA ILE A 190 -9.30 -4.61 4.20
C ILE A 190 -8.97 -5.44 2.96
N ASP A 191 -9.92 -5.52 2.03
CA ASP A 191 -9.81 -6.28 0.79
C ASP A 191 -10.82 -5.82 -0.27
N TRP A 192 -10.66 -6.33 -1.48
CA TRP A 192 -11.62 -6.19 -2.57
C TRP A 192 -11.69 -7.48 -3.39
N ASN A 193 -12.81 -7.65 -4.10
CA ASN A 193 -13.05 -8.79 -4.97
C ASN A 193 -13.92 -8.38 -6.17
N LEU A 194 -13.64 -8.94 -7.35
CA LEU A 194 -14.44 -8.73 -8.55
C LEU A 194 -15.43 -9.87 -8.76
N ILE A 195 -16.72 -9.54 -8.86
CA ILE A 195 -17.74 -10.46 -9.37
C ILE A 195 -17.94 -10.17 -10.85
N GLU A 196 -17.22 -10.93 -11.68
CA GLU A 196 -17.17 -10.73 -13.12
C GLU A 196 -18.56 -10.79 -13.75
N SER A 197 -19.38 -11.79 -13.43
CA SER A 197 -20.74 -11.95 -14.00
C SER A 197 -21.65 -10.73 -13.83
N LYS A 198 -21.33 -9.81 -12.90
CA LYS A 198 -22.08 -8.59 -12.61
C LYS A 198 -21.32 -7.30 -12.93
N SER A 199 -20.09 -7.36 -13.45
CA SER A 199 -19.19 -6.20 -13.56
C SER A 199 -19.10 -5.41 -12.26
N ARG A 200 -19.01 -6.09 -11.11
CA ARG A 200 -19.13 -5.43 -9.82
C ARG A 200 -17.94 -5.72 -8.95
N LEU A 201 -17.26 -4.66 -8.54
CA LEU A 201 -16.18 -4.71 -7.56
C LEU A 201 -16.78 -4.53 -6.18
N TYR A 202 -16.57 -5.50 -5.31
CA TYR A 202 -16.91 -5.45 -3.90
C TYR A 202 -15.65 -5.15 -3.10
N PHE A 203 -15.78 -4.43 -2.00
CA PHE A 203 -14.66 -4.16 -1.11
C PHE A 203 -15.15 -3.92 0.31
N ARG A 204 -14.24 -4.11 1.26
CA ARG A 204 -14.49 -3.88 2.68
C ARG A 204 -13.50 -2.87 3.22
N THR A 205 -13.99 -1.98 4.06
CA THR A 205 -13.17 -1.02 4.78
C THR A 205 -13.45 -1.11 6.28
N VAL A 206 -12.49 -0.72 7.10
CA VAL A 206 -12.66 -0.59 8.56
C VAL A 206 -12.52 0.86 8.98
N GLU A 207 -13.42 1.33 9.83
CA GLU A 207 -13.41 2.68 10.41
C GLU A 207 -13.09 2.61 11.88
N ASP A 208 -12.00 3.28 12.30
CA ASP A 208 -11.66 3.48 13.71
C ASP A 208 -12.73 4.37 14.37
N THR A 209 -13.72 3.70 14.95
CA THR A 209 -14.98 4.29 15.41
C THR A 209 -14.78 4.95 16.78
N ASN A 210 -13.89 4.39 17.59
CA ASN A 210 -13.54 4.92 18.89
C ASN A 210 -12.43 5.99 18.82
N LYS A 211 -11.82 6.18 17.63
CA LYS A 211 -10.79 7.18 17.31
C LYS A 211 -9.54 7.05 18.15
N ASN A 212 -9.14 5.82 18.50
CA ASN A 212 -7.93 5.54 19.26
C ASN A 212 -6.66 5.48 18.38
N GLY A 213 -6.80 5.65 17.07
CA GLY A 213 -5.75 5.61 16.07
C GLY A 213 -5.37 4.20 15.62
N ARG A 214 -6.14 3.17 15.98
CA ARG A 214 -5.86 1.75 15.69
C ARG A 214 -7.14 1.10 15.17
N PHE A 215 -6.98 0.21 14.19
CA PHE A 215 -8.09 -0.61 13.71
C PHE A 215 -8.15 -1.91 14.52
N ASP A 216 -9.15 -2.05 15.37
CA ASP A 216 -9.32 -3.18 16.30
C ASP A 216 -10.75 -3.75 16.31
N LYS A 217 -11.02 -4.70 17.20
CA LYS A 217 -12.31 -5.41 17.29
C LYS A 217 -13.51 -4.53 17.66
N ASN A 218 -13.27 -3.31 18.14
CA ASN A 218 -14.32 -2.36 18.52
C ASN A 218 -14.73 -1.47 17.34
N ASP A 219 -14.14 -1.67 16.17
CA ASP A 219 -14.35 -0.85 14.99
C ASP A 219 -15.34 -1.45 14.00
N VAL A 220 -15.92 -0.56 13.18
CA VAL A 220 -16.99 -0.92 12.26
C VAL A 220 -16.40 -1.28 10.90
N VAL A 221 -16.82 -2.45 10.39
CA VAL A 221 -16.54 -2.87 9.01
C VAL A 221 -17.67 -2.42 8.10
N HIS A 222 -17.31 -1.71 7.04
CA HIS A 222 -18.23 -1.28 5.99
C HIS A 222 -18.10 -2.19 4.78
N TYR A 223 -19.24 -2.63 4.26
CA TYR A 223 -19.33 -3.47 3.07
C TYR A 223 -19.84 -2.65 1.90
N ASN A 224 -19.03 -2.56 0.85
CA ASN A 224 -19.28 -1.67 -0.28
C ASN A 224 -19.16 -2.39 -1.62
N TYR A 225 -19.78 -1.83 -2.64
CA TYR A 225 -19.56 -2.23 -4.01
C TYR A 225 -19.66 -1.07 -4.99
N VAL A 226 -19.04 -1.23 -6.16
CA VAL A 226 -19.15 -0.34 -7.32
C VAL A 226 -19.59 -1.14 -8.53
N ASN A 227 -20.58 -0.64 -9.26
CA ASN A 227 -20.94 -1.19 -10.57
C ASN A 227 -20.06 -0.56 -11.65
N LEU A 228 -19.17 -1.38 -12.22
CA LEU A 228 -18.19 -0.97 -13.23
C LEU A 228 -18.79 -0.87 -14.64
N ALA A 229 -19.98 -1.43 -14.87
CA ALA A 229 -20.69 -1.28 -16.13
C ALA A 229 -21.34 0.11 -16.28
N ASN A 230 -21.55 0.83 -15.17
CA ASN A 230 -22.14 2.18 -15.19
C ASN A 230 -21.10 3.24 -15.61
N GLY A 231 -21.56 4.38 -16.13
CA GLY A 231 -20.68 5.49 -16.53
C GLY A 231 -19.97 6.17 -15.34
N GLU A 232 -20.58 6.12 -14.15
CA GLU A 232 -20.05 6.71 -12.92
C GLU A 232 -19.79 5.60 -11.90
N TRP A 233 -18.60 5.59 -11.30
CA TRP A 233 -18.20 4.65 -10.25
C TRP A 233 -18.77 5.04 -8.89
N LYS A 234 -20.10 4.98 -8.77
CA LYS A 234 -20.78 5.24 -7.50
C LYS A 234 -20.61 4.06 -6.55
N VAL A 235 -20.11 4.38 -5.35
CA VAL A 235 -20.03 3.44 -4.24
C VAL A 235 -21.42 3.26 -3.63
N ALA A 236 -21.81 2.02 -3.44
CA ALA A 236 -23.02 1.63 -2.73
C ALA A 236 -22.66 0.73 -1.55
N THR A 237 -23.19 1.06 -0.38
CA THR A 237 -23.06 0.25 0.83
C THR A 237 -24.13 -0.85 0.86
N TYR A 238 -23.81 -2.00 1.43
CA TYR A 238 -24.75 -3.08 1.66
C TYR A 238 -24.51 -3.74 3.02
N GLN A 239 -25.45 -4.56 3.49
CA GLN A 239 -25.37 -5.25 4.79
C GLN A 239 -25.51 -6.76 4.55
N PRO A 240 -24.40 -7.52 4.53
CA PRO A 240 -24.45 -8.98 4.43
C PRO A 240 -24.73 -9.67 5.77
N ILE A 241 -24.72 -8.92 6.87
CA ILE A 241 -24.97 -9.35 8.25
C ILE A 241 -25.96 -8.40 8.93
#